data_AF-A0A842TFB5-F1
#
_entry.id   AF-A0A842TFB5-F1
#
_cell.length_a   1.000
_cell.length_b   1.000
_cell.length_c   1.000
_cell.angle_alpha   90.00
_cell.angle_beta   90.00
_cell.angle_gamma   90.00
#
_symmetry.space_group_name_H-M   'P 1'
#
loop_
_entity.id
_entity.type
_entity.pdbx_description
1 polymer ?
#
loop_
_entity_poly.entity_id
_entity_poly.type
_entity_poly.pdbx_seq_one_letter_code
_entity_poly.pdbx_strand_id
1 'polypeptide(L)'
;MDITLFIFFALIGGIALIILIFLLIEEGDEIDIPLIPITATICFFGILGSILTMMELEILWILIIGSGVSIGIFLSVYFGMKYLTTESENLKDYIGSKAIVEIQIEPNSTGRIQIKTSESIIEFPARSENLILKNYEVVVKDFIGSVAIVAPTKDTLKKMKRIENDFITCKNCKATIEAGSNICPYCGEKIENL
;
A
#
# COMPACT_ATOMS: atom_id res chain seq x y z
N MET A 1 36.55 20.01 27.44
CA MET A 1 36.62 19.48 26.06
C MET A 1 36.55 20.66 25.12
N ASP A 2 37.47 20.79 24.16
CA ASP A 2 37.49 21.93 23.24
C ASP A 2 36.23 21.95 22.38
N ILE A 3 35.58 23.11 22.27
CA ILE A 3 34.37 23.34 21.46
C ILE A 3 34.62 22.88 20.01
N THR A 4 35.85 23.01 19.53
CA THR A 4 36.31 22.59 18.21
C THR A 4 36.14 21.08 17.98
N LEU A 5 36.40 20.26 19.00
CA LEU A 5 36.27 18.81 18.90
C LEU A 5 34.79 18.39 18.85
N PHE A 6 33.94 19.08 19.60
CA PHE A 6 32.49 18.86 19.57
C PHE A 6 31.89 19.19 18.19
N ILE A 7 32.27 20.33 17.61
CA ILE A 7 31.83 20.74 16.27
C ILE A 7 32.27 19.71 15.22
N PHE A 8 33.47 19.15 15.36
CA PHE A 8 33.99 18.15 14.43
C PHE A 8 33.17 16.85 14.44
N PHE A 9 32.82 16.32 15.62
CA PHE A 9 31.98 15.13 15.74
C PHE A 9 30.54 15.36 15.27
N ALA A 10 29.97 16.54 15.54
CA ALA A 10 28.64 16.91 15.04
C ALA A 10 28.60 16.99 13.50
N LEU A 11 29.65 17.53 12.88
CA LEU A 11 29.80 17.58 11.43
C LEU A 11 29.91 16.19 10.80
N ILE A 12 30.74 15.32 11.37
CA ILE A 12 30.91 13.94 10.88
C ILE A 12 29.60 13.15 11.02
N GLY A 13 28.91 13.28 12.16
CA GLY A 13 27.61 12.63 12.36
C GLY A 13 26.54 13.13 11.39
N GLY A 14 26.50 14.45 11.13
CA GLY A 14 25.60 15.03 10.15
C GLY A 14 25.90 14.59 8.71
N ILE A 15 27.17 14.53 8.33
CA ILE A 15 27.59 14.06 6.99
C ILE A 15 27.27 12.58 6.80
N ALA A 16 27.54 11.74 7.80
CA ALA A 16 27.20 10.32 7.76
C ALA A 16 25.69 10.09 7.61
N LEU A 17 24.87 10.92 8.27
CA LEU A 17 23.42 10.89 8.14
C LEU A 17 22.96 11.29 6.73
N ILE A 18 23.54 12.35 6.16
CA ILE A 18 23.21 12.79 4.79
C ILE A 18 23.58 11.70 3.78
N ILE A 19 24.74 11.06 3.93
CA ILE A 19 25.15 9.96 3.06
C ILE A 19 24.18 8.77 3.20
N LEU A 20 23.76 8.43 4.41
CA LEU A 20 22.79 7.35 4.63
C LEU A 20 21.44 7.66 3.97
N ILE A 21 20.96 8.90 4.07
CA ILE A 21 19.72 9.34 3.41
C ILE A 21 19.86 9.26 1.90
N PHE A 22 21.00 9.69 1.34
CA PHE A 22 21.26 9.59 -0.10
C PHE A 22 21.29 8.14 -0.59
N LEU A 23 21.95 7.23 0.14
CA LEU A 23 21.99 5.81 -0.20
C LEU A 23 20.58 5.18 -0.17
N LEU A 24 19.72 5.59 0.76
CA LEU A 24 18.34 5.10 0.82
C LEU A 24 17.45 5.66 -0.32
N ILE A 25 17.77 6.84 -0.86
CA ILE A 25 17.03 7.44 -1.98
C ILE A 25 17.45 6.82 -3.32
N GLU A 26 18.72 6.42 -3.47
CA GLU A 26 19.27 5.92 -4.73
C GLU A 26 18.77 4.50 -5.08
N GLU A 27 18.23 3.76 -4.12
CA GLU A 27 17.69 2.41 -4.32
C GLU A 27 16.27 2.34 -4.91
N GLY A 28 15.70 3.49 -5.33
CA GLY A 28 14.83 3.59 -6.52
C GLY A 28 13.45 2.92 -6.50
N ASP A 29 13.11 2.13 -5.50
CA ASP A 29 11.75 1.64 -5.30
C ASP A 29 10.96 2.62 -4.43
N GLU A 30 9.67 2.79 -4.70
CA GLU A 30 8.72 3.54 -3.86
C GLU A 30 8.59 2.85 -2.50
N ILE A 31 9.62 2.98 -1.66
CA ILE A 31 9.59 2.45 -0.32
C ILE A 31 8.87 3.50 0.53
N ASP A 32 7.60 3.24 0.83
CA ASP A 32 6.84 3.88 1.92
C ASP A 32 7.44 3.49 3.29
N ILE A 33 8.75 3.65 3.48
CA ILE A 33 9.34 3.68 4.81
C ILE A 33 8.73 4.91 5.48
N PRO A 34 8.10 4.78 6.67
CA PRO A 34 7.64 5.93 7.39
C PRO A 34 8.87 6.77 7.76
N LEU A 35 9.13 7.81 6.98
CA LEU A 35 10.26 8.74 7.18
C LEU A 35 10.14 9.50 8.51
N ILE A 36 8.90 9.59 9.02
CA ILE A 36 8.50 10.28 10.24
C ILE A 36 9.16 9.68 11.49
N PRO A 37 9.05 8.38 11.81
CA PRO A 37 9.70 7.78 12.98
C PRO A 37 11.23 7.88 12.93
N ILE A 38 11.86 7.70 11.76
CA ILE A 38 13.32 7.80 11.64
C ILE A 38 13.78 9.23 11.95
N THR A 39 13.12 10.24 11.35
CA THR A 39 13.43 11.66 11.56
C THR A 39 13.17 12.09 13.00
N ALA A 40 12.05 11.65 13.60
CA ALA A 40 11.72 11.95 14.99
C ALA A 40 12.74 11.35 15.96
N THR A 41 13.22 10.15 15.67
CA THR A 41 14.22 9.44 16.49
C THR A 41 15.56 10.17 16.44
N ILE A 42 16.02 10.58 15.25
CA ILE A 42 17.27 11.34 15.08
C ILE A 42 17.19 12.69 15.83
N CYS A 43 16.09 13.42 15.69
CA CYS A 43 15.89 14.69 16.39
C CYS A 43 15.87 14.50 17.92
N PHE A 44 15.19 13.46 18.41
CA PHE A 44 15.15 13.15 19.84
C PHE A 44 16.55 12.89 20.40
N PHE A 45 17.38 12.12 19.70
CA PHE A 45 18.74 11.82 20.17
C PHE A 45 19.73 12.97 19.99
N GLY A 46 19.57 13.81 18.96
CA GLY A 46 20.34 15.05 18.83
C GLY A 46 20.07 16.02 19.99
N ILE A 47 18.80 16.16 20.39
CA ILE A 47 18.40 17.00 21.53
C ILE A 47 18.87 16.38 22.86
N LEU A 48 18.66 15.08 23.05
CA LEU A 48 19.07 14.37 24.27
C LEU A 48 20.59 14.39 24.46
N GLY A 49 21.36 14.19 23.39
CA GLY A 49 22.82 14.30 23.41
C GLY A 49 23.28 15.70 23.82
N SER A 50 22.62 16.74 23.30
CA SER A 50 22.92 18.13 23.66
C SER A 50 22.62 18.42 25.14
N ILE A 51 21.50 17.94 25.66
CA ILE A 51 21.14 18.09 27.08
C ILE A 51 22.13 17.37 27.99
N LEU A 52 22.52 16.13 27.66
CA LEU A 52 23.48 15.35 28.45
C LEU A 52 24.87 16.00 28.47
N THR A 53 25.30 16.64 27.37
CA THR A 53 26.56 17.41 27.36
C THR A 53 26.51 18.66 28.23
N MET A 54 25.34 19.26 28.45
CA MET A 54 25.20 20.39 29.38
C MET A 54 25.21 19.95 30.86
N MET A 55 24.99 18.67 31.16
CA MET A 55 24.89 18.15 32.53
C MET A 55 26.22 17.68 33.13
N GLU A 56 27.37 17.95 32.50
CA GLU A 56 28.71 17.52 32.95
C GLU A 56 28.79 16.02 33.33
N LEU A 57 27.99 15.17 32.68
CA LEU A 57 28.15 13.72 32.86
C LEU A 57 29.52 13.28 32.32
N GLU A 58 30.17 12.37 33.04
CA GLU A 58 31.42 11.78 32.59
C GLU A 58 31.25 11.18 31.19
N ILE A 59 32.23 11.43 30.32
CA ILE A 59 32.24 11.05 28.89
C ILE A 59 31.90 9.56 28.67
N LEU A 60 32.24 8.70 29.63
CA LEU A 60 31.94 7.27 29.60
C LEU A 60 30.43 6.99 29.55
N TRP A 61 29.61 7.72 30.30
CA TRP A 61 28.16 7.54 30.33
C TRP A 61 27.50 7.98 29.03
N ILE A 62 28.01 9.05 28.42
CA ILE A 62 27.52 9.54 27.12
C ILE A 62 27.78 8.49 26.03
N LEU A 63 28.94 7.83 26.04
CA LEU A 63 29.27 6.75 25.09
C LEU A 63 28.42 5.49 25.30
N ILE A 64 28.15 5.12 26.55
CA ILE A 64 27.31 3.95 26.87
C ILE A 64 25.85 4.20 26.44
N ILE A 65 25.29 5.37 26.75
CA ILE A 65 23.92 5.71 26.38
C ILE A 65 23.78 5.86 24.86
N GLY A 66 24.74 6.54 24.22
CA GLY A 66 24.75 6.73 22.76
C GLY A 66 24.80 5.40 22.00
N SER A 67 25.69 4.49 22.39
CA SER A 67 25.84 3.19 21.72
C SER A 67 24.61 2.28 21.91
N GLY A 68 24.03 2.25 23.11
CA GLY A 68 22.84 1.44 23.39
C GLY A 68 21.63 1.87 22.55
N VAL A 69 21.47 3.19 22.38
CA VAL A 69 20.42 3.76 21.53
C VAL A 69 20.62 3.40 20.07
N SER A 70 21.82 3.58 19.52
CA SER A 70 22.08 3.31 18.10
C SER A 70 21.81 1.85 17.74
N ILE A 71 22.21 0.92 18.62
CA ILE A 71 21.94 -0.51 18.45
C ILE A 71 20.43 -0.79 18.48
N GLY A 72 19.69 -0.15 19.39
CA GLY A 72 18.24 -0.30 19.49
C GLY A 72 17.51 0.13 18.21
N ILE A 73 17.88 1.30 17.66
CA ILE A 73 17.29 1.80 16.41
C ILE A 73 17.63 0.86 15.26
N PHE A 74 18.91 0.47 15.13
CA PHE A 74 19.35 -0.44 14.08
C PHE A 74 18.58 -1.76 14.11
N LEU A 75 18.43 -2.37 15.29
CA LEU A 75 17.66 -3.59 15.46
C LEU A 75 16.18 -3.38 15.11
N SER A 76 15.55 -2.28 15.53
CA SER A 76 14.15 -2.01 15.19
C SER A 76 13.91 -1.86 13.68
N VAL A 77 14.83 -1.18 12.97
CA VAL A 77 14.74 -1.01 11.52
C VAL A 77 15.02 -2.34 10.82
N TYR A 78 16.04 -3.08 11.25
CA TYR A 78 16.37 -4.39 10.70
C TYR A 78 15.22 -5.39 10.84
N PHE A 79 14.63 -5.49 12.03
CA PHE A 79 13.47 -6.37 12.25
C PHE A 79 12.23 -5.88 11.50
N GLY A 80 12.01 -4.56 11.41
CA GLY A 80 10.93 -3.97 10.62
C GLY A 80 11.04 -4.32 9.13
N MET A 81 12.21 -4.13 8.54
CA MET A 81 12.48 -4.50 7.15
C MET A 81 12.34 -6.01 6.91
N LYS A 82 12.83 -6.83 7.84
CA LYS A 82 12.69 -8.29 7.75
C LYS A 82 11.22 -8.73 7.79
N TYR A 83 10.40 -8.06 8.60
CA TYR A 83 8.97 -8.34 8.67
C TYR A 83 8.27 -8.00 7.35
N LEU A 84 8.51 -6.80 6.80
CA LEU A 84 7.92 -6.34 5.53
C LEU A 84 8.33 -7.22 4.33
N THR A 85 9.59 -7.66 4.29
CA THR A 85 10.08 -8.57 3.22
C THR A 85 9.48 -9.97 3.32
N THR A 86 9.30 -10.50 4.53
CA THR A 86 8.66 -11.80 4.73
C THR A 86 7.18 -11.78 4.32
N GLU A 87 6.49 -10.67 4.55
CA GLU A 87 5.10 -10.50 4.12
C GLU A 87 4.98 -10.41 2.59
N SER A 88 5.93 -9.74 1.92
CA SER A 88 5.92 -9.62 0.45
C SER A 88 6.27 -10.92 -0.29
N GLU A 89 7.11 -11.78 0.29
CA GLU A 89 7.41 -13.11 -0.30
C GLU A 89 6.18 -14.01 -0.32
N ASN A 90 5.39 -14.03 0.76
CA ASN A 90 4.17 -14.85 0.84
C ASN A 90 3.09 -14.39 -0.16
N LEU A 91 3.07 -13.09 -0.53
CA LEU A 91 2.09 -12.57 -1.49
C LEU A 91 2.30 -13.10 -2.91
N LYS A 92 3.56 -13.39 -3.29
CA LYS A 92 3.88 -13.87 -4.63
C LYS A 92 3.27 -15.24 -4.94
N ASP A 93 3.07 -16.08 -3.92
CA ASP A 93 2.46 -17.40 -4.08
C ASP A 93 0.99 -17.34 -4.52
N TYR A 94 0.32 -16.20 -4.32
CA TYR A 94 -1.06 -15.99 -4.72
C TYR A 94 -1.19 -15.41 -6.14
N ILE A 95 -0.09 -15.02 -6.79
CA ILE A 95 -0.13 -14.53 -8.17
C ILE A 95 -0.54 -15.68 -9.11
N GLY A 96 -1.56 -15.42 -9.95
CA GLY A 96 -2.18 -16.42 -10.80
C GLY A 96 -3.30 -17.22 -10.14
N SER A 97 -3.52 -17.05 -8.82
CA SER A 97 -4.64 -17.69 -8.13
C SER A 97 -5.99 -17.09 -8.52
N LYS A 98 -7.02 -17.94 -8.48
CA LYS A 98 -8.42 -17.53 -8.66
C LYS A 98 -8.96 -17.01 -7.34
N ALA A 99 -9.63 -15.87 -7.39
CA ALA A 99 -10.25 -15.21 -6.25
C ALA A 99 -11.70 -14.85 -6.57
N ILE A 100 -12.51 -14.69 -5.53
CA ILE A 100 -13.91 -14.26 -5.65
C ILE A 100 -14.02 -12.85 -5.09
N VAL A 101 -14.66 -11.95 -5.84
CA VAL A 101 -14.90 -10.57 -5.40
C VAL A 101 -15.98 -10.56 -4.32
N GLU A 102 -15.64 -10.09 -3.11
CA GLU A 102 -16.59 -9.96 -2.01
C GLU A 102 -17.24 -8.57 -2.00
N ILE A 103 -16.45 -7.53 -2.26
CA ILE A 103 -16.89 -6.15 -2.38
C ILE A 103 -16.58 -5.68 -3.79
N GLN A 104 -17.61 -5.17 -4.49
CA GLN A 104 -17.52 -4.68 -5.85
C GLN A 104 -16.32 -3.74 -6.04
N ILE A 105 -15.59 -3.96 -7.13
CA ILE A 105 -14.41 -3.19 -7.51
C ILE A 105 -14.82 -2.25 -8.63
N GLU A 106 -14.81 -0.95 -8.36
CA GLU A 106 -15.01 0.08 -9.37
C GLU A 106 -13.66 0.53 -9.95
N PRO A 107 -13.62 1.03 -11.19
CA PRO A 107 -12.41 1.61 -11.76
C PRO A 107 -11.87 2.72 -10.86
N ASN A 108 -10.59 2.65 -10.50
CA ASN A 108 -9.90 3.57 -9.57
C ASN A 108 -10.36 3.49 -8.11
N SER A 109 -11.21 2.53 -7.75
CA SER A 109 -11.61 2.26 -6.36
C SER A 109 -11.00 0.95 -5.88
N THR A 110 -10.91 0.80 -4.56
CA THR A 110 -10.39 -0.42 -3.92
C THR A 110 -11.58 -1.24 -3.40
N GLY A 111 -11.73 -2.45 -3.90
CA GLY A 111 -12.68 -3.44 -3.37
C GLY A 111 -11.98 -4.50 -2.54
N ARG A 112 -12.65 -5.64 -2.35
CA ARG A 112 -12.10 -6.80 -1.62
C ARG A 112 -12.33 -8.09 -2.36
N ILE A 113 -11.32 -8.96 -2.31
CA ILE A 113 -11.36 -10.31 -2.85
C ILE A 113 -11.09 -11.33 -1.76
N GLN A 114 -11.66 -12.52 -1.94
CA GLN A 114 -11.40 -13.69 -1.12
C GLN A 114 -10.70 -14.76 -1.95
N ILE A 115 -9.53 -15.18 -1.51
CA ILE A 115 -8.80 -16.31 -2.09
C ILE A 115 -9.08 -17.53 -1.22
N LYS A 116 -9.63 -18.57 -1.84
CA LYS A 116 -9.96 -19.82 -1.15
C LYS A 116 -8.81 -20.80 -1.36
N THR A 117 -8.01 -21.02 -0.33
CA THR A 117 -6.99 -22.07 -0.31
C THR A 117 -7.55 -23.36 0.30
N SER A 118 -6.77 -24.44 0.28
CA SER A 118 -7.14 -25.72 0.90
C SER A 118 -7.35 -25.63 2.40
N GLU A 119 -6.74 -24.65 3.07
CA GLU A 119 -6.68 -24.56 4.53
C GLU A 119 -7.42 -23.33 5.09
N SER A 120 -7.54 -22.24 4.33
CA SER A 120 -8.18 -21.01 4.80
C SER A 120 -8.76 -20.13 3.68
N ILE A 121 -9.64 -19.21 4.09
CA ILE A 121 -10.10 -18.11 3.23
C ILE A 121 -9.31 -16.88 3.65
N ILE A 122 -8.60 -16.28 2.70
CA ILE A 122 -7.77 -15.10 2.92
C ILE A 122 -8.38 -13.94 2.15
N GLU A 123 -8.48 -12.79 2.80
CA GLU A 123 -9.05 -11.58 2.22
C GLU A 123 -7.96 -10.59 1.85
N PHE A 124 -8.03 -10.03 0.65
CA PHE A 124 -7.13 -8.97 0.21
C PHE A 124 -7.91 -7.77 -0.32
N PRO A 125 -7.44 -6.52 -0.05
CA PRO A 125 -7.90 -5.37 -0.80
C PRO A 125 -7.45 -5.52 -2.25
N ALA A 126 -8.31 -5.14 -3.20
CA ALA A 126 -8.02 -5.35 -4.62
C ALA A 126 -8.42 -4.15 -5.48
N ARG A 127 -7.68 -3.94 -6.57
CA ARG A 127 -7.95 -2.94 -7.61
C ARG A 127 -8.04 -3.59 -8.98
N SER A 128 -8.86 -3.00 -9.84
CA SER A 128 -8.99 -3.39 -11.24
C SER A 128 -9.26 -2.18 -12.12
N GLU A 129 -8.86 -2.26 -13.38
CA GLU A 129 -9.20 -1.28 -14.41
C GLU A 129 -10.67 -1.38 -14.85
N ASN A 130 -11.28 -2.56 -14.66
CA ASN A 130 -12.66 -2.82 -15.05
C ASN A 130 -13.57 -2.81 -13.82
N LEU A 131 -14.85 -2.45 -14.03
CA LEU A 131 -15.89 -2.69 -13.04
C LEU A 131 -16.06 -4.20 -12.86
N ILE A 132 -15.94 -4.70 -11.63
CA ILE A 132 -16.16 -6.10 -11.30
C ILE A 132 -17.17 -6.19 -10.16
N LEU A 133 -18.32 -6.81 -10.46
CA LEU A 133 -19.40 -7.00 -9.50
C LEU A 133 -19.05 -8.05 -8.44
N LYS A 134 -19.77 -8.00 -7.33
CA LYS A 134 -19.68 -8.99 -6.26
C LYS A 134 -19.97 -10.42 -6.77
N ASN A 135 -19.32 -11.41 -6.15
CA ASN A 135 -19.40 -12.84 -6.43
C ASN A 135 -18.88 -13.27 -7.81
N TYR A 136 -18.12 -12.43 -8.50
CA TYR A 136 -17.45 -12.80 -9.74
C TYR A 136 -16.05 -13.34 -9.49
N GLU A 137 -15.64 -14.30 -10.33
CA GLU A 137 -14.31 -14.88 -10.30
C GLU A 137 -13.32 -13.99 -11.07
N VAL A 138 -12.20 -13.70 -10.41
CA VAL A 138 -11.09 -12.90 -10.92
C VAL A 138 -9.78 -13.65 -10.74
N VAL A 139 -8.76 -13.25 -11.49
CA VAL A 139 -7.41 -13.76 -11.36
C VAL A 139 -6.52 -12.66 -10.83
N VAL A 140 -5.73 -12.98 -9.82
CA VAL A 140 -4.70 -12.08 -9.28
C VAL A 140 -3.56 -12.03 -10.28
N LYS A 141 -3.30 -10.85 -10.84
CA LYS A 141 -2.20 -10.61 -11.78
C LYS A 141 -0.92 -10.22 -11.08
N ASP A 142 -1.04 -9.38 -10.05
CA ASP A 142 0.11 -8.81 -9.35
C ASP A 142 -0.31 -8.26 -7.98
N PHE A 143 0.65 -7.78 -7.20
CA PHE A 143 0.43 -7.04 -5.95
C PHE A 143 1.21 -5.73 -5.96
N ILE A 144 0.56 -4.64 -5.56
CA ILE A 144 1.21 -3.36 -5.26
C ILE A 144 1.11 -3.14 -3.76
N GLY A 145 2.21 -3.39 -3.04
CA GLY A 145 2.22 -3.45 -1.58
C GLY A 145 1.25 -4.55 -1.08
N SER A 146 0.29 -4.17 -0.24
CA SER A 146 -0.75 -5.07 0.28
C SER A 146 -2.01 -5.17 -0.61
N VAL A 147 -2.03 -4.51 -1.76
CA VAL A 147 -3.21 -4.43 -2.63
C VAL A 147 -3.04 -5.32 -3.86
N ALA A 148 -3.96 -6.27 -4.04
CA ALA A 148 -3.98 -7.17 -5.18
C ALA A 148 -4.46 -6.47 -6.46
N ILE A 149 -3.71 -6.59 -7.53
CA ILE A 149 -4.12 -6.18 -8.88
C ILE A 149 -4.82 -7.37 -9.52
N VAL A 150 -6.12 -7.23 -9.78
CA VAL A 150 -6.95 -8.31 -10.30
C VAL A 150 -7.51 -8.00 -11.68
N ALA A 151 -7.66 -9.06 -12.47
CA ALA A 151 -8.34 -8.99 -13.75
C ALA A 151 -9.49 -9.99 -13.81
N PRO A 152 -10.61 -9.61 -14.45
CA PRO A 152 -11.70 -10.54 -14.68
C PRO A 152 -11.27 -11.66 -15.63
N THR A 153 -11.77 -12.88 -15.39
CA THR A 153 -11.57 -14.00 -16.33
C THR A 153 -12.30 -13.75 -17.65
N LYS A 154 -11.89 -14.46 -18.72
CA LYS A 154 -12.55 -14.35 -20.04
C LYS A 154 -14.05 -14.64 -19.96
N ASP A 155 -14.45 -15.60 -19.15
CA ASP A 155 -15.86 -15.96 -18.95
C ASP A 155 -16.62 -14.87 -18.19
N THR A 156 -16.01 -14.30 -17.16
CA THR A 156 -16.53 -13.18 -16.39
C THR A 156 -16.70 -11.93 -17.27
N LEU A 157 -15.72 -11.61 -18.13
CA LEU A 157 -15.84 -10.54 -19.13
C LEU A 157 -16.99 -10.79 -20.11
N LYS A 158 -17.17 -12.02 -20.58
CA LYS A 158 -18.28 -12.37 -21.49
C LYS A 158 -19.64 -12.24 -20.80
N LYS A 159 -19.74 -12.60 -19.52
CA LYS A 159 -20.96 -12.41 -18.71
C LYS A 159 -21.26 -10.93 -18.52
N MET A 160 -20.27 -10.12 -18.15
CA MET A 160 -20.46 -8.67 -17.99
C MET A 160 -20.88 -8.00 -19.29
N LYS A 161 -20.26 -8.35 -20.42
CA LYS A 161 -20.69 -7.83 -21.74
C LYS A 161 -22.12 -8.24 -22.12
N ARG A 162 -22.60 -9.41 -21.67
CA ARG A 162 -24.02 -9.77 -21.86
C ARG A 162 -24.92 -8.89 -21.03
N ILE A 163 -24.60 -8.73 -19.74
CA ILE A 163 -25.37 -7.88 -18.83
C ILE A 163 -25.41 -6.44 -19.34
N GLU A 164 -24.31 -5.89 -19.85
CA GLU A 164 -24.28 -4.54 -20.43
C GLU A 164 -25.19 -4.40 -21.66
N ASN A 165 -25.31 -5.44 -22.49
CA ASN A 165 -26.27 -5.46 -23.60
C ASN A 165 -27.72 -5.66 -23.14
N ASP A 166 -27.93 -6.15 -21.92
CA ASP A 166 -29.25 -6.32 -21.32
C ASP A 166 -29.75 -5.03 -20.67
N PHE A 167 -29.00 -3.91 -20.74
CA PHE A 167 -29.46 -2.62 -20.24
C PHE A 167 -29.28 -1.52 -21.28
N ILE A 168 -30.35 -0.78 -21.53
CA ILE A 168 -30.40 0.38 -22.42
C ILE A 168 -30.69 1.64 -21.61
N THR A 169 -30.06 2.75 -22.00
CA THR A 169 -30.31 4.04 -21.37
C THR A 169 -31.42 4.77 -22.12
N CYS A 170 -32.46 5.20 -21.40
CA CYS A 170 -33.54 6.00 -21.98
C CYS A 170 -32.99 7.32 -22.54
N LYS A 171 -33.30 7.64 -23.80
CA LYS A 171 -32.92 8.95 -24.38
C LYS A 171 -33.62 10.14 -23.73
N ASN A 172 -34.82 9.94 -23.19
CA ASN A 172 -35.61 11.02 -22.58
C ASN A 172 -35.21 11.25 -21.10
N CYS A 173 -35.36 10.23 -20.24
CA CYS A 173 -35.14 10.40 -18.80
C CYS A 173 -33.76 9.96 -18.29
N LYS A 174 -32.90 9.42 -19.15
CA LYS A 174 -31.57 8.87 -18.81
C LYS A 174 -31.59 7.72 -17.78
N ALA A 175 -32.75 7.16 -17.48
CA ALA A 175 -32.85 5.97 -16.64
C ALA A 175 -32.28 4.76 -17.37
N THR A 176 -31.60 3.88 -16.64
CA THR A 176 -31.12 2.57 -17.11
C THR A 176 -32.28 1.57 -17.04
N ILE A 177 -32.57 0.89 -18.15
CA ILE A 177 -33.75 0.04 -18.32
C ILE A 177 -33.31 -1.29 -18.94
N GLU A 178 -33.95 -2.41 -18.57
CA GLU A 178 -33.67 -3.71 -19.18
C GLU A 178 -33.98 -3.70 -20.70
N ALA A 179 -33.06 -4.25 -21.48
CA ALA A 179 -33.15 -4.41 -22.93
C ALA A 179 -34.29 -5.39 -23.27
N GLY A 180 -35.14 -4.99 -24.21
CA GLY A 180 -36.38 -5.71 -24.55
C GLY A 180 -37.65 -5.07 -23.99
N SER A 181 -37.53 -4.06 -23.13
CA SER A 181 -38.66 -3.21 -22.75
C SER A 181 -39.02 -2.25 -23.90
N ASN A 182 -40.27 -2.32 -24.39
CA ASN A 182 -40.74 -1.43 -25.47
C ASN A 182 -41.10 -0.02 -24.97
N ILE A 183 -41.21 0.16 -23.64
CA ILE A 183 -41.67 1.37 -22.98
C ILE A 183 -40.83 1.59 -21.72
N CYS A 184 -40.35 2.82 -21.52
CA CYS A 184 -39.64 3.19 -20.31
C CYS A 184 -40.60 3.20 -19.10
N PRO A 185 -40.31 2.45 -18.01
CA PRO A 185 -41.17 2.41 -16.83
C PRO A 185 -41.17 3.72 -16.03
N TYR A 186 -40.18 4.59 -16.23
CA TYR A 186 -40.03 5.84 -15.49
C TYR A 186 -40.70 7.03 -16.16
N CYS A 187 -40.61 7.14 -17.48
CA CYS A 187 -41.13 8.30 -18.23
C CYS A 187 -42.20 7.96 -19.27
N GLY A 188 -42.51 6.67 -19.49
CA GLY A 188 -43.52 6.22 -20.44
C GLY A 188 -43.13 6.37 -21.92
N GLU A 189 -41.90 6.79 -22.22
CA GLU A 189 -41.40 6.95 -23.58
C GLU A 189 -41.27 5.58 -24.27
N LYS A 190 -41.65 5.50 -25.53
CA LYS A 190 -41.50 4.28 -26.33
C LYS A 190 -40.03 4.13 -26.73
N ILE A 191 -39.47 2.96 -26.46
CA ILE A 191 -38.08 2.67 -26.80
C ILE A 191 -38.06 1.96 -28.15
N GLU A 192 -37.57 2.64 -29.16
CA GLU A 192 -37.25 2.02 -30.44
C GLU A 192 -35.99 1.18 -30.26
N ASN A 193 -36.17 -0.13 -30.07
CA ASN A 193 -35.08 -1.10 -30.08
C ASN A 193 -34.34 -0.99 -31.42
N LEU A 194 -33.06 -0.60 -31.37
CA LEU A 194 -32.12 -0.66 -32.50
C LEU A 194 -31.55 -2.08 -32.62
#